data_AF-F9WVX6-F1
#
_entry.id   AF-F9WVX6-F1
#
_cell.length_a   1.000
_cell.length_b   1.000
_cell.length_c   1.000
_cell.angle_alpha   90.00
_cell.angle_beta   90.00
_cell.angle_gamma   90.00
#
_symmetry.space_group_name_H-M   'P 1'
#
loop_
_entity.id
_entity.type
_entity.pdbx_description
1 polymer ?
#
loop_
_entity_poly.entity_id
_entity_poly.type
_entity_poly.pdbx_seq_one_letter_code
_entity_poly.pdbx_strand_id
1 'polypeptide(L)'
;MMRTTDVVVRREVVRVWNIVRTDLDAWLLHNNGEPTPFILVGSPGIGKSFGVGSHLLYELLHYAPDRLDVVASLVHDRMYIFYLPRGGEAGRVECYKKDDGADCVMRLSKVGKRGYMILDVKKGESLPTHVPSESWGSIVLSSPNKLNFRVWCESNTEPRFLYINRYHAREMKAYFAWMRRADLATAGGNAAVRAELENSWNSMEDRMHEVGQAPRY
;
A
#
# COMPACT_ATOMS: atom_id res chain seq x y z
N MET A 1 12.25 -11.56 19.14
CA MET A 1 12.45 -10.43 18.20
C MET A 1 12.02 -10.89 16.81
N MET A 2 11.29 -10.04 16.07
CA MET A 2 11.00 -10.28 14.64
C MET A 2 12.33 -10.40 13.90
N ARG A 3 12.48 -11.42 13.05
CA ARG A 3 13.67 -11.48 12.19
C ARG A 3 13.55 -10.37 11.15
N THR A 4 14.67 -9.85 10.67
CA THR A 4 14.72 -8.84 9.60
C THR A 4 14.05 -9.28 8.30
N THR A 5 13.67 -10.56 8.18
CA THR A 5 12.99 -11.17 7.03
C THR A 5 11.49 -11.40 7.23
N ASP A 6 10.93 -11.15 8.41
CA ASP A 6 9.52 -11.43 8.68
C ASP A 6 8.64 -10.34 8.03
N VAL A 7 7.79 -10.74 7.08
CA VAL A 7 6.78 -9.86 6.44
C VAL A 7 5.41 -10.13 7.05
N VAL A 8 4.68 -9.07 7.43
CA VAL A 8 3.31 -9.23 7.92
C VAL A 8 2.34 -8.43 7.06
N VAL A 9 1.43 -9.16 6.43
CA VAL A 9 0.33 -8.61 5.64
C VAL A 9 -0.88 -8.49 6.54
N ARG A 10 -1.30 -7.25 6.82
CA ARG A 10 -2.47 -6.96 7.65
C ARG A 10 -3.77 -7.25 6.92
N ARG A 11 -4.85 -7.48 7.65
CA ARG A 11 -6.19 -7.60 7.08
C ARG A 11 -6.57 -6.38 6.24
N GLU A 12 -6.23 -5.19 6.73
CA GLU A 12 -6.51 -3.94 6.00
C GLU A 12 -5.71 -3.80 4.71
N VAL A 13 -4.50 -4.36 4.65
CA VAL A 13 -3.68 -4.37 3.44
C VAL A 13 -4.36 -5.24 2.37
N VAL A 14 -4.80 -6.45 2.76
CA VAL A 14 -5.56 -7.36 1.88
C VAL A 14 -6.90 -6.74 1.47
N ARG A 15 -7.59 -6.03 2.38
CA ARG A 15 -8.86 -5.35 2.06
C ARG A 15 -8.67 -4.28 0.99
N VAL A 16 -7.64 -3.45 1.10
CA VAL A 16 -7.32 -2.43 0.08
C VAL A 16 -7.02 -3.09 -1.24
N TRP A 17 -6.19 -4.16 -1.25
CA TRP A 17 -5.92 -4.91 -2.47
C TRP A 17 -7.19 -5.46 -3.12
N ASN A 18 -8.09 -6.09 -2.35
CA ASN A 18 -9.33 -6.65 -2.90
C ASN A 18 -10.21 -5.57 -3.57
N ILE A 19 -10.24 -4.36 -3.02
CA ILE A 19 -10.98 -3.24 -3.62
C ILE A 19 -10.31 -2.80 -4.93
N VAL A 20 -9.00 -2.59 -4.91
CA VAL A 20 -8.22 -2.21 -6.11
C VAL A 20 -8.34 -3.29 -7.19
N ARG A 21 -8.24 -4.56 -6.83
CA ARG A 21 -8.39 -5.69 -7.73
C ARG A 21 -9.78 -5.75 -8.37
N THR A 22 -10.84 -5.52 -7.59
CA THR A 22 -12.21 -5.50 -8.11
C THR A 22 -12.40 -4.41 -9.16
N ASP A 23 -11.81 -3.22 -8.91
CA ASP A 23 -11.81 -2.12 -9.85
C ASP A 23 -11.01 -2.44 -11.13
N LEU A 24 -9.82 -3.03 -10.99
CA LEU A 24 -9.02 -3.52 -12.11
C LEU A 24 -9.75 -4.57 -12.95
N ASP A 25 -10.44 -5.53 -12.31
CA ASP A 25 -11.19 -6.58 -12.99
C ASP A 25 -12.36 -5.96 -13.78
N ALA A 26 -13.10 -5.02 -13.19
CA ALA A 26 -14.16 -4.29 -13.87
C ALA A 26 -13.63 -3.54 -15.11
N TRP A 27 -12.52 -2.83 -14.96
CA TRP A 27 -11.91 -2.05 -16.03
C TRP A 27 -11.28 -2.92 -17.14
N LEU A 28 -10.40 -3.87 -16.79
CA LEU A 28 -9.53 -4.57 -17.74
C LEU A 28 -10.06 -5.91 -18.25
N LEU A 29 -10.97 -6.54 -17.50
CA LEU A 29 -11.52 -7.85 -17.87
C LEU A 29 -12.95 -7.72 -18.40
N HIS A 30 -13.74 -6.85 -17.79
CA HIS A 30 -15.15 -6.69 -18.13
C HIS A 30 -15.43 -5.48 -19.03
N ASN A 31 -14.42 -4.64 -19.31
CA ASN A 31 -14.55 -3.38 -20.06
C ASN A 31 -15.72 -2.52 -19.53
N ASN A 32 -15.89 -2.52 -18.20
CA ASN A 32 -17.01 -1.89 -17.54
C ASN A 32 -16.53 -0.65 -16.78
N GLY A 33 -16.63 0.50 -17.43
CA GLY A 33 -16.25 1.79 -16.88
C GLY A 33 -14.75 2.08 -16.98
N GLU A 34 -14.41 3.26 -16.46
CA GLU A 34 -13.04 3.77 -16.33
C GLU A 34 -12.46 3.37 -14.96
N PRO A 35 -11.13 3.28 -14.84
CA PRO A 35 -10.52 2.89 -13.58
C PRO A 35 -10.73 3.97 -12.51
N THR A 36 -10.94 3.56 -11.26
CA THR A 36 -11.20 4.49 -10.18
C THR A 36 -9.90 5.08 -9.61
N PRO A 37 -9.78 6.42 -9.48
CA PRO A 37 -8.70 7.03 -8.71
C PRO A 37 -8.97 6.90 -7.21
N PHE A 38 -8.10 6.21 -6.48
CA PHE A 38 -8.22 6.01 -5.04
C PHE A 38 -7.33 6.97 -4.23
N ILE A 39 -7.80 7.36 -3.04
CA ILE A 39 -6.99 8.06 -2.03
C ILE A 39 -7.01 7.23 -0.75
N LEU A 40 -5.84 6.73 -0.35
CA LEU A 40 -5.69 5.99 0.90
C LEU A 40 -5.42 6.96 2.06
N VAL A 41 -6.41 7.10 2.94
CA VAL A 41 -6.41 7.96 4.13
C VAL A 41 -6.16 7.13 5.37
N GLY A 42 -5.26 7.59 6.22
CA GLY A 42 -5.06 7.00 7.55
C GLY A 42 -3.99 7.72 8.36
N SER A 43 -3.93 7.39 9.64
CA SER A 43 -3.01 8.02 10.60
C SER A 43 -1.54 7.96 10.14
N PRO A 44 -0.70 8.95 10.50
CA PRO A 44 0.74 8.87 10.30
C PRO A 44 1.31 7.57 10.92
N GLY A 45 2.24 6.91 10.23
CA GLY A 45 2.89 5.69 10.72
C GLY A 45 2.05 4.40 10.63
N ILE A 46 0.81 4.43 10.15
CA ILE A 46 -0.07 3.23 10.08
C ILE A 46 0.35 2.18 9.03
N GLY A 47 1.41 2.45 8.25
CA GLY A 47 1.92 1.54 7.23
C GLY A 47 1.28 1.71 5.83
N LYS A 48 0.88 2.93 5.45
CA LYS A 48 0.36 3.20 4.09
C LYS A 48 1.40 2.92 3.01
N SER A 49 2.56 3.56 3.10
CA SER A 49 3.67 3.38 2.16
C SER A 49 4.24 1.95 2.22
N PHE A 50 4.88 1.60 3.34
CA PHE A 50 5.63 0.35 3.45
C PHE A 50 4.75 -0.89 3.56
N GLY A 51 3.52 -0.79 4.07
CA GLY A 51 2.60 -1.92 4.20
C GLY A 51 1.70 -2.07 2.99
N VAL A 52 0.85 -1.07 2.72
CA VAL A 52 -0.11 -1.13 1.60
C VAL A 52 0.58 -0.91 0.25
N GLY A 53 1.42 0.12 0.12
CA GLY A 53 2.08 0.46 -1.15
C GLY A 53 2.97 -0.65 -1.67
N SER A 54 3.78 -1.27 -0.81
CA SER A 54 4.64 -2.40 -1.21
C SER A 54 3.83 -3.65 -1.60
N HIS A 55 2.76 -3.96 -0.85
CA HIS A 55 1.90 -5.08 -1.17
C HIS A 55 1.13 -4.86 -2.47
N LEU A 56 0.60 -3.66 -2.69
CA LEU A 56 -0.03 -3.30 -3.96
C LEU A 56 0.95 -3.40 -5.12
N LEU A 57 2.18 -2.90 -4.96
CA LEU A 57 3.20 -3.04 -6.00
C LEU A 57 3.43 -4.52 -6.33
N TYR A 58 3.62 -5.36 -5.32
CA TYR A 58 3.79 -6.79 -5.52
C TYR A 58 2.60 -7.42 -6.26
N GLU A 59 1.38 -7.17 -5.79
CA GLU A 59 0.17 -7.74 -6.36
C GLU A 59 -0.09 -7.25 -7.80
N LEU A 60 0.18 -5.98 -8.10
CA LEU A 60 0.04 -5.43 -9.45
C LEU A 60 1.06 -6.01 -10.44
N LEU A 61 2.30 -6.25 -10.00
CA LEU A 61 3.33 -6.88 -10.83
C LEU A 61 3.00 -8.34 -11.17
N HIS A 62 2.13 -8.99 -10.37
CA HIS A 62 1.66 -10.34 -10.57
C HIS A 62 0.19 -10.41 -10.99
N TYR A 63 -0.44 -9.25 -11.26
CA TYR A 63 -1.82 -9.20 -11.71
C TYR A 63 -1.93 -9.77 -13.13
N ALA A 64 -3.02 -10.50 -13.37
CA ALA A 64 -3.38 -11.20 -14.60
C ALA A 64 -2.44 -10.95 -15.81
N PRO A 65 -1.72 -11.99 -16.30
CA PRO A 65 -0.80 -11.85 -17.42
C PRO A 65 -1.45 -11.14 -18.62
N ASP A 66 -0.69 -10.26 -19.26
CA ASP A 66 -1.10 -9.49 -20.44
C ASP A 66 -2.28 -8.51 -20.23
N ARG A 67 -2.71 -8.23 -18.99
CA ARG A 67 -3.76 -7.24 -18.69
C ARG A 67 -3.23 -5.87 -18.31
N LEU A 68 -2.16 -5.83 -17.53
CA LEU A 68 -1.40 -4.60 -17.28
C LEU A 68 -0.10 -4.63 -18.07
N ASP A 69 0.23 -3.51 -18.68
CA ASP A 69 1.49 -3.33 -19.41
C ASP A 69 2.55 -2.66 -18.53
N VAL A 70 2.11 -1.76 -17.65
CA VAL A 70 3.02 -0.91 -16.86
C VAL A 70 2.49 -0.69 -15.45
N VAL A 71 3.37 -0.71 -14.45
CA VAL A 71 3.09 -0.23 -13.09
C VAL A 71 4.05 0.89 -12.76
N ALA A 72 3.53 2.05 -12.39
CA ALA A 72 4.33 3.19 -11.96
C ALA A 72 4.23 3.35 -10.45
N SER A 73 5.37 3.49 -9.77
CA SER A 73 5.45 3.73 -8.34
C SER A 73 6.27 4.99 -8.08
N LEU A 74 5.60 6.04 -7.61
CA LEU A 74 6.26 7.24 -7.12
C LEU A 74 6.55 7.04 -5.64
N VAL A 75 7.83 7.09 -5.29
CA VAL A 75 8.31 7.04 -3.90
C VAL A 75 9.17 8.27 -3.69
N HIS A 76 8.69 9.19 -2.86
CA HIS A 76 9.30 10.50 -2.65
C HIS A 76 9.41 11.30 -3.96
N ASP A 77 10.62 11.56 -4.45
CA ASP A 77 10.93 12.33 -5.65
C ASP A 77 11.32 11.44 -6.85
N ARG A 78 11.18 10.12 -6.73
CA ARG A 78 11.56 9.14 -7.74
C ARG A 78 10.36 8.36 -8.26
N MET A 79 10.22 8.32 -9.58
CA MET A 79 9.22 7.50 -10.27
C MET A 79 9.89 6.25 -10.81
N TYR A 80 9.46 5.09 -10.31
CA TYR A 80 9.86 3.78 -10.81
C TYR A 80 8.80 3.27 -11.78
N ILE A 81 9.17 2.96 -13.01
CA ILE A 81 8.27 2.47 -14.05
C ILE A 81 8.65 1.02 -14.34
N PHE A 82 7.77 0.11 -13.96
CA PHE A 82 7.90 -1.31 -14.19
C PHE A 82 7.15 -1.67 -15.46
N TYR A 83 7.87 -2.18 -16.46
CA TYR A 83 7.30 -2.72 -17.67
C TYR A 83 7.09 -4.21 -17.45
N LEU A 84 5.83 -4.64 -17.48
CA LEU A 84 5.48 -6.03 -17.20
C LEU A 84 5.85 -6.90 -18.40
N PRO A 85 6.30 -8.15 -18.16
CA PRO A 85 6.57 -9.10 -19.22
C PRO A 85 5.35 -9.31 -20.11
N ARG A 86 5.52 -9.26 -21.43
CA ARG A 86 4.45 -9.47 -22.41
C ARG A 86 5.00 -10.14 -23.66
N GLY A 87 4.31 -11.17 -24.16
CA GLY A 87 4.66 -11.82 -25.43
C GLY A 87 6.09 -12.39 -25.52
N GLY A 88 6.67 -12.81 -24.38
CA GLY A 88 8.04 -13.35 -24.30
C GLY A 88 9.13 -12.32 -24.02
N GLU A 89 8.81 -11.02 -23.95
CA GLU A 89 9.75 -9.99 -23.52
C GLU A 89 9.96 -10.04 -22.00
N ALA A 90 11.21 -9.92 -21.57
CA ALA A 90 11.55 -9.82 -20.15
C ALA A 90 11.05 -8.49 -19.56
N GLY A 91 10.50 -8.55 -18.36
CA GLY A 91 10.14 -7.35 -17.60
C GLY A 91 11.38 -6.52 -17.27
N ARG A 92 11.22 -5.21 -17.15
CA ARG A 92 12.30 -4.28 -16.79
C ARG A 92 11.76 -3.14 -15.93
N VAL A 93 12.68 -2.46 -15.24
CA VAL A 93 12.36 -1.28 -14.44
C VAL A 93 13.27 -0.11 -14.83
N GLU A 94 12.67 1.06 -14.95
CA GLU A 94 13.38 2.32 -15.18
C GLU A 94 13.08 3.28 -14.02
N CYS A 95 14.06 4.10 -13.63
CA CYS A 95 13.93 5.07 -12.54
C CYS A 95 14.16 6.48 -13.07
N TYR A 96 13.22 7.36 -12.78
CA TYR A 96 13.21 8.76 -13.20
C TYR A 96 13.08 9.69 -12.01
N LYS A 97 13.41 10.97 -12.23
CA LYS A 97 12.88 12.03 -11.37
C LYS A 97 11.37 12.12 -11.54
N LYS A 98 10.67 12.59 -10.51
CA LYS A 98 9.21 12.66 -10.44
C LYS A 98 8.55 13.17 -11.73
N ASP A 99 8.93 14.34 -12.21
CA ASP A 99 8.25 15.00 -13.34
C ASP A 99 8.61 14.35 -14.68
N ASP A 100 9.88 14.00 -14.90
CA ASP A 100 10.33 13.24 -16.08
C ASP A 100 9.61 11.87 -16.19
N GLY A 101 9.39 11.24 -15.04
CA GLY A 101 8.66 9.97 -14.95
C GLY A 101 7.17 10.15 -15.25
N ALA A 102 6.55 11.23 -14.79
CA ALA A 102 5.15 11.55 -15.12
C ALA A 102 4.97 11.76 -16.63
N ASP A 103 5.90 12.47 -17.28
CA ASP A 103 5.90 12.65 -18.74
C ASP A 103 6.08 11.31 -19.49
N CYS A 104 6.92 10.42 -18.97
CA CYS A 104 7.06 9.07 -19.51
C CYS A 104 5.73 8.29 -19.41
N VAL A 105 5.10 8.27 -18.23
CA VAL A 105 3.82 7.61 -18.01
C VAL A 105 2.73 8.17 -18.92
N MET A 106 2.66 9.49 -19.11
CA MET A 106 1.73 10.13 -20.04
C MET A 106 1.94 9.71 -21.49
N ARG A 107 3.20 9.64 -21.95
CA ARG A 107 3.50 9.14 -23.30
C ARG A 107 3.09 7.68 -23.45
N LEU A 108 3.33 6.84 -22.46
CA LEU A 108 2.93 5.43 -22.46
C LEU A 108 1.40 5.29 -22.56
N SER A 109 0.65 6.09 -21.81
CA SER A 109 -0.81 6.10 -21.94
C SER A 109 -1.27 6.54 -23.33
N LYS A 110 -0.65 7.56 -23.94
CA LYS A 110 -1.01 8.05 -25.28
C LYS A 110 -0.80 7.02 -26.38
N VAL A 111 0.16 6.11 -26.22
CA VAL A 111 0.37 4.99 -27.15
C VAL A 111 -0.45 3.74 -26.78
N GLY A 112 -1.44 3.88 -25.90
CA GLY A 112 -2.41 2.83 -25.57
C GLY A 112 -1.92 1.78 -24.58
N LYS A 113 -0.82 2.02 -23.85
CA LYS A 113 -0.42 1.11 -22.75
C LYS A 113 -1.40 1.24 -21.59
N ARG A 114 -1.76 0.11 -21.00
CA ARG A 114 -2.59 0.05 -19.80
C ARG A 114 -1.69 0.00 -18.58
N GLY A 115 -1.91 0.86 -17.61
CA GLY A 115 -1.09 0.85 -16.42
C GLY A 115 -1.81 1.25 -15.15
N TYR A 116 -1.08 1.10 -14.05
CA TYR A 116 -1.54 1.46 -12.72
C TYR A 116 -0.48 2.29 -11.98
N MET A 117 -0.92 3.29 -11.23
CA MET A 117 -0.03 4.21 -10.51
C MET A 117 -0.20 4.10 -8.99
N ILE A 118 0.91 3.89 -8.27
CA ILE A 118 0.99 4.04 -6.82
C ILE A 118 1.76 5.33 -6.52
N LEU A 119 1.10 6.30 -5.88
CA LEU A 119 1.66 7.62 -5.66
C LEU A 119 1.91 7.89 -4.17
N ASP A 120 3.17 7.82 -3.75
CA ASP A 120 3.62 8.07 -2.39
C ASP A 120 4.61 9.24 -2.32
N VAL A 121 4.08 10.44 -2.15
CA VAL A 121 4.88 11.67 -2.06
C VAL A 121 5.31 11.95 -0.63
N LYS A 122 6.53 12.48 -0.50
CA LYS A 122 7.04 12.96 0.78
C LYS A 122 6.16 14.07 1.35
N LYS A 123 6.09 14.16 2.67
CA LYS A 123 5.40 15.26 3.35
C LYS A 123 5.98 16.60 2.88
N GLY A 124 5.11 17.50 2.42
CA GLY A 124 5.48 18.84 1.94
C GLY A 124 5.75 18.93 0.44
N GLU A 125 5.82 17.81 -0.29
CA GLU A 125 5.98 17.80 -1.75
C GLU A 125 4.65 17.59 -2.45
N SER A 126 4.46 18.22 -3.61
CA SER A 126 3.27 18.06 -4.46
C SER A 126 3.33 16.77 -5.30
N LEU A 127 2.14 16.22 -5.58
CA LEU A 127 1.97 15.19 -6.60
C LEU A 127 2.29 15.74 -7.99
N PRO A 128 2.69 14.88 -8.94
CA PRO A 128 2.75 15.27 -10.35
C PRO A 128 1.36 15.73 -10.82
N THR A 129 1.31 16.81 -11.58
CA THR A 129 0.05 17.41 -12.07
C THR A 129 -0.40 16.85 -13.42
N HIS A 130 0.48 16.14 -14.14
CA HIS A 130 0.24 15.66 -15.50
C HIS A 130 0.43 14.14 -15.56
N VAL A 131 -0.59 13.41 -15.11
CA VAL A 131 -0.64 11.94 -15.11
C VAL A 131 -1.95 11.46 -15.74
N PRO A 132 -1.99 10.25 -16.32
CA PRO A 132 -3.10 9.78 -17.14
C PRO A 132 -4.20 9.18 -16.25
N SER A 133 -4.78 9.96 -15.35
CA SER A 133 -5.63 9.43 -14.30
C SER A 133 -7.04 8.99 -14.74
N GLU A 134 -7.47 9.41 -15.92
CA GLU A 134 -8.72 8.94 -16.55
C GLU A 134 -8.53 7.62 -17.31
N SER A 135 -7.31 7.33 -17.78
CA SER A 135 -7.01 6.14 -18.58
C SER A 135 -6.23 5.06 -17.81
N TRP A 136 -5.64 5.40 -16.66
CA TRP A 136 -4.88 4.48 -15.80
C TRP A 136 -5.47 4.46 -14.39
N GLY A 137 -5.56 3.27 -13.81
CA GLY A 137 -5.91 3.14 -12.40
C GLY A 137 -4.83 3.75 -11.50
N SER A 138 -5.24 4.27 -10.35
CA SER A 138 -4.30 4.95 -9.46
C SER A 138 -4.71 4.90 -8.00
N ILE A 139 -3.71 4.96 -7.13
CA ILE A 139 -3.89 5.14 -5.70
C ILE A 139 -2.86 6.13 -5.15
N VAL A 140 -3.35 7.16 -4.48
CA VAL A 140 -2.53 8.10 -3.72
C VAL A 140 -2.44 7.63 -2.28
N LEU A 141 -1.21 7.35 -1.82
CA LEU A 141 -0.93 7.04 -0.43
C LEU A 141 -0.79 8.37 0.33
N SER A 142 -1.93 8.94 0.72
CA SER A 142 -1.96 10.31 1.23
C SER A 142 -1.05 10.49 2.44
N SER A 143 -0.05 11.36 2.33
CA SER A 143 0.50 12.06 3.49
C SER A 143 -0.60 13.03 3.99
N PRO A 144 -0.70 13.37 5.29
CA PRO A 144 -1.68 14.32 5.82
C PRO A 144 -1.45 15.78 5.36
N ASN A 145 -1.05 15.99 4.11
CA ASN A 145 -0.86 17.27 3.47
C ASN A 145 -2.11 17.63 2.65
N LYS A 146 -2.84 18.65 3.11
CA LYS A 146 -4.06 19.16 2.45
C LYS A 146 -3.81 19.68 1.02
N LEU A 147 -2.59 20.12 0.72
CA LEU A 147 -2.26 20.66 -0.60
C LEU A 147 -2.25 19.55 -1.67
N ASN A 148 -1.69 18.38 -1.35
CA ASN A 148 -1.65 17.23 -2.26
C ASN A 148 -3.04 16.67 -2.52
N PHE A 149 -3.87 16.67 -1.48
CA PHE A 149 -5.28 16.31 -1.58
C PHE A 149 -6.02 17.24 -2.54
N ARG A 150 -5.85 18.56 -2.40
CA ARG A 150 -6.53 19.54 -3.25
C ARG A 150 -6.14 19.38 -4.71
N VAL A 151 -4.83 19.33 -5.00
CA VAL A 151 -4.32 19.15 -6.37
C VAL A 151 -4.86 17.85 -6.98
N TRP A 152 -4.87 16.75 -6.23
CA TRP A 152 -5.40 15.50 -6.75
C TRP A 152 -6.91 15.55 -7.01
N CYS A 153 -7.71 16.12 -6.11
CA CYS A 153 -9.15 16.26 -6.31
C CYS A 153 -9.52 17.24 -7.42
N GLU A 154 -8.69 18.26 -7.69
CA GLU A 154 -8.91 19.23 -8.77
C GLU A 154 -8.57 18.65 -10.15
N SER A 155 -7.60 17.73 -10.24
CA SER A 155 -7.18 17.09 -11.48
C SER A 155 -7.87 15.75 -11.78
N ASN A 156 -8.79 15.29 -10.92
CA ASN A 156 -9.47 14.00 -11.06
C ASN A 156 -10.97 14.12 -10.84
N THR A 157 -11.75 13.55 -11.76
CA THR A 157 -13.20 13.41 -11.60
C THR A 157 -13.48 12.36 -10.51
N GLU A 158 -13.96 12.81 -9.35
CA GLU A 158 -14.48 11.98 -8.24
C GLU A 158 -13.56 10.88 -7.66
N PRO A 159 -12.46 11.25 -6.97
CA PRO A 159 -11.63 10.26 -6.28
C PRO A 159 -12.39 9.53 -5.15
N ARG A 160 -12.20 8.21 -5.05
CA ARG A 160 -12.76 7.40 -3.97
C ARG A 160 -11.82 7.32 -2.77
N PHE A 161 -12.36 7.62 -1.59
CA PHE A 161 -11.63 7.53 -0.34
C PHE A 161 -11.60 6.11 0.21
N LEU A 162 -10.39 5.60 0.46
CA LEU A 162 -10.16 4.37 1.20
C LEU A 162 -9.56 4.72 2.56
N TYR A 163 -10.24 4.35 3.64
CA TYR A 163 -9.75 4.55 4.99
C TYR A 163 -9.06 3.29 5.48
N ILE A 164 -7.78 3.37 5.87
CA ILE A 164 -7.09 2.24 6.51
C ILE A 164 -7.43 2.21 8.00
N ASN A 165 -8.02 1.10 8.45
CA ASN A 165 -8.36 0.95 9.86
C ASN A 165 -7.11 0.72 10.72
N ARG A 166 -7.27 0.98 12.02
CA ARG A 166 -6.29 0.65 13.06
C ARG A 166 -6.11 -0.86 13.20
N TYR A 167 -5.05 -1.29 13.88
CA TYR A 167 -4.74 -2.70 14.07
C TYR A 167 -5.76 -3.39 14.95
N HIS A 168 -6.54 -4.32 14.42
CA HIS A 168 -7.51 -5.03 15.23
C HIS A 168 -6.85 -5.75 16.41
N ALA A 169 -7.53 -5.87 17.56
CA ALA A 169 -6.94 -6.49 18.75
C ALA A 169 -6.43 -7.91 18.49
N ARG A 170 -7.14 -8.67 17.64
CA ARG A 170 -6.71 -9.98 17.15
C ARG A 170 -5.42 -9.93 16.32
N GLU A 171 -5.22 -8.90 15.48
CA GLU A 171 -3.97 -8.72 14.74
C GLU A 171 -2.83 -8.49 15.73
N MET A 172 -3.02 -7.60 16.71
CA MET A 172 -2.02 -7.31 17.75
C MET A 172 -1.69 -8.53 18.59
N LYS A 173 -2.69 -9.35 18.94
CA LYS A 173 -2.48 -10.63 19.63
C LYS A 173 -1.66 -11.61 18.80
N ALA A 174 -1.91 -11.70 17.49
CA ALA A 174 -1.12 -12.52 16.58
C ALA A 174 0.33 -12.03 16.48
N TYR A 175 0.54 -10.71 16.37
CA TYR A 175 1.88 -10.10 16.41
C TYR A 175 2.60 -10.42 17.71
N PHE A 176 1.94 -10.23 18.85
CA PHE A 176 2.50 -10.54 20.16
C PHE A 176 2.93 -12.00 20.25
N ALA A 177 2.04 -12.92 19.86
CA ALA A 177 2.34 -14.35 19.82
C ALA A 177 3.54 -14.67 18.91
N TRP A 178 3.62 -14.04 17.73
CA TRP A 178 4.76 -14.23 16.83
C TRP A 178 6.08 -13.72 17.40
N MET A 179 6.07 -12.53 18.01
CA MET A 179 7.25 -11.90 18.61
C MET A 179 7.76 -12.68 19.82
N ARG A 180 6.84 -13.26 20.62
CA ARG A 180 7.09 -14.02 21.84
C ARG A 180 7.07 -15.54 21.62
N ARG A 181 7.11 -16.01 20.36
CA ARG A 181 6.96 -17.44 20.01
C ARG A 181 7.96 -18.36 20.71
N ALA A 182 9.19 -17.88 20.94
CA ALA A 182 10.22 -18.64 21.65
C ALA A 182 9.89 -18.78 23.14
N ASP A 183 9.42 -17.70 23.76
CA ASP A 183 9.01 -17.68 25.17
C ASP A 183 7.74 -18.52 25.37
N LEU A 184 6.79 -18.45 24.43
CA LEU A 184 5.59 -19.30 24.41
C LEU A 184 5.93 -20.78 24.27
N ALA A 185 6.98 -21.13 23.51
CA ALA A 185 7.43 -22.51 23.37
C ALA A 185 8.03 -23.08 24.67
N THR A 186 8.65 -22.23 25.51
CA THR A 186 9.25 -22.63 26.80
C THR A 186 8.29 -22.49 27.99
N ALA A 187 7.19 -21.74 27.82
CA ALA A 187 6.19 -21.47 28.85
C ALA A 187 5.52 -22.74 29.41
N GLY A 188 5.46 -23.84 28.64
CA GLY A 188 4.87 -25.12 29.06
C GLY A 188 5.44 -25.68 30.36
N GLY A 189 6.70 -25.38 30.69
CA GLY A 189 7.37 -25.85 31.93
C GLY A 189 7.76 -24.76 32.93
N ASN A 190 7.45 -23.48 32.67
CA ASN A 190 7.96 -22.38 33.48
C ASN A 190 6.85 -21.37 33.84
N ALA A 191 6.41 -21.39 35.09
CA ALA A 191 5.36 -20.50 35.60
C ALA A 191 5.76 -19.01 35.59
N ALA A 192 7.04 -18.70 35.80
CA ALA A 192 7.53 -17.32 35.75
C ALA A 192 7.46 -16.74 34.33
N VAL A 193 7.77 -17.56 33.31
CA VAL A 193 7.63 -17.18 31.89
C VAL A 193 6.16 -16.94 31.53
N ARG A 194 5.23 -17.76 32.03
CA ARG A 194 3.79 -17.53 31.81
C ARG A 194 3.30 -16.23 32.43
N ALA A 195 3.66 -15.98 33.70
CA ALA A 195 3.27 -14.77 34.39
C ALA A 195 3.82 -13.50 33.71
N GLU A 196 5.07 -13.57 33.22
CA GLU A 196 5.65 -12.47 32.45
C GLU A 196 4.90 -12.24 31.13
N LEU A 197 4.56 -13.31 30.40
CA LEU A 197 3.83 -13.20 29.14
C LEU A 197 2.44 -12.61 29.33
N GLU A 198 1.72 -13.00 30.39
CA GLU A 198 0.42 -12.46 30.76
C GLU A 198 0.53 -10.97 31.13
N ASN A 199 1.49 -10.59 31.96
CA ASN A 199 1.72 -9.19 32.33
C ASN A 199 2.08 -8.33 31.11
N SER A 200 2.91 -8.86 30.21
CA SER A 200 3.31 -8.19 28.97
C SER A 200 2.13 -7.99 28.02
N TRP A 201 1.27 -9.02 27.88
CA TRP A 201 0.04 -8.91 27.09
C TRP A 201 -0.94 -7.89 27.67
N ASN A 202 -1.21 -7.95 28.98
CA ASN A 202 -2.12 -7.02 29.65
C ASN A 202 -1.68 -5.56 29.46
N SER A 203 -0.39 -5.28 29.65
CA SER A 203 0.17 -3.94 29.39
C SER A 203 0.00 -3.49 27.93
N MET A 204 0.15 -4.41 26.97
CA MET A 204 -0.07 -4.11 25.55
C MET A 204 -1.54 -3.82 25.24
N GLU A 205 -2.45 -4.61 25.82
CA GLU A 205 -3.90 -4.46 25.67
C GLU A 205 -4.39 -3.14 26.28
N ASP A 206 -3.93 -2.80 27.49
CA ASP A 206 -4.24 -1.52 28.15
C ASP A 206 -3.77 -0.32 27.29
N ARG A 207 -2.54 -0.38 26.77
CA ARG A 207 -2.03 0.66 25.85
C ARG A 207 -2.86 0.76 24.57
N MET A 208 -3.35 -0.36 24.04
CA MET A 208 -4.23 -0.35 22.86
C MET A 208 -5.58 0.32 23.17
N HIS A 209 -6.07 0.20 24.40
CA HIS A 209 -7.29 0.87 24.88
C HIS A 209 -7.07 2.37 25.13
N GLU A 210 -5.98 2.77 25.80
CA GLU A 210 -5.71 4.17 26.18
C GLU A 210 -5.28 5.05 25.00
N VAL A 211 -4.29 4.60 24.22
CA VAL A 211 -3.64 5.42 23.19
C VAL A 211 -4.21 5.14 21.78
N GLY A 212 -5.05 4.12 21.67
CA GLY A 212 -5.42 3.49 20.42
C GLY A 212 -4.35 2.52 19.90
N GLN A 213 -4.72 1.64 18.96
CA GLN A 213 -3.93 0.50 18.50
C GLN A 213 -2.70 0.84 17.62
N ALA A 214 -1.77 1.64 18.14
CA ALA A 214 -0.42 1.76 17.61
C ALA A 214 0.59 1.91 18.77
N PRO A 215 1.52 0.96 18.96
CA PRO A 215 2.71 1.25 19.74
C PRO A 215 3.62 2.15 18.91
N ARG A 216 3.98 3.32 19.45
CA ARG A 216 5.28 3.91 19.13
C ARG A 216 6.30 3.21 20.03
N TYR A 217 7.39 2.73 19.42
CA TYR A 217 8.63 2.49 20.15
C TYR A 217 9.33 3.83 20.36
#